data_AF-A0A0C2D221-F1
#
_entry.id   AF-A0A0C2D221-F1
#
_cell.length_a   1.000
_cell.length_b   1.000
_cell.length_c   1.000
_cell.angle_alpha   90.00
_cell.angle_beta   90.00
_cell.angle_gamma   90.00
#
_symmetry.space_group_name_H-M   'P 1'
#
loop_
_entity.id
_entity.type
_entity.pdbx_description
1 polymer ?
#
loop_
_entity_poly.entity_id
_entity_poly.type
_entity_poly.pdbx_seq_one_letter_code
_entity_poly.pdbx_strand_id
1 'polypeptide(L)'
;MKKTQNSSLSEPVNFTDHIQPICISKSMKQITPKSLGFVTGWGTTTEGGQVSNKLRQVAVPFLSNKECEKEYQGEIDETMTCAGRKGIDSCQESTPDHQLTVILSRSTLEKTYALIDVFTR
;
A
#
# COMPACT_ATOMS: atom_id res chain seq x y z
N MET A 1 0.07 17.20 -28.69
CA MET A 1 0.77 15.92 -28.91
C MET A 1 0.87 15.20 -27.57
N LYS A 2 0.05 14.17 -27.34
CA LYS A 2 0.05 13.42 -26.07
C LYS A 2 1.27 12.51 -26.06
N LYS A 3 2.23 12.74 -25.15
CA LYS A 3 3.30 11.78 -24.88
C LYS A 3 2.66 10.59 -24.18
N THR A 4 2.54 9.48 -24.89
CA THR A 4 2.29 8.17 -24.28
C THR A 4 3.51 7.84 -23.42
N GLN A 5 3.40 8.01 -22.10
CA GLN A 5 4.41 7.53 -21.15
C GLN A 5 4.29 6.01 -21.09
N ASN A 6 5.16 5.29 -21.81
CA ASN A 6 5.36 3.87 -21.58
C ASN A 6 6.08 3.73 -20.23
N SER A 7 5.37 3.28 -19.19
CA SER A 7 5.90 3.03 -17.85
C SER A 7 6.68 1.70 -17.81
N SER A 8 7.75 1.62 -18.58
CA SER A 8 8.73 0.54 -18.51
C SER A 8 10.08 1.15 -18.22
N LEU A 9 10.86 0.53 -17.32
CA LEU A 9 12.23 0.93 -17.07
C LEU A 9 13.03 0.91 -18.38
N SER A 10 13.92 1.88 -18.56
CA SER A 10 14.79 1.97 -19.74
C SER A 10 15.73 0.77 -19.84
N GLU A 11 16.06 0.16 -18.71
CA GLU A 11 16.90 -1.02 -18.60
C GLU A 11 16.32 -2.00 -17.57
N PRO A 12 16.51 -3.32 -17.77
CA PRO A 12 16.10 -4.31 -16.79
C PRO A 12 16.88 -4.15 -15.48
N VAL A 13 16.19 -4.38 -14.36
CA VAL A 13 16.80 -4.33 -13.03
C VAL A 13 17.40 -5.68 -12.68
N ASN A 14 18.62 -5.68 -12.14
CA ASN A 14 19.26 -6.89 -11.64
C ASN A 14 18.69 -7.27 -10.27
N PHE A 15 18.16 -8.47 -10.16
CA PHE A 15 17.67 -8.99 -8.89
C PHE A 15 18.82 -9.33 -7.95
N THR A 16 18.67 -8.94 -6.69
CA THR A 16 19.64 -9.15 -5.60
C THR A 16 18.88 -9.46 -4.33
N ASP A 17 19.57 -9.78 -3.24
CA ASP A 17 18.93 -9.99 -1.93
C ASP A 17 18.11 -8.78 -1.44
N HIS A 18 18.38 -7.59 -1.98
CA HIS A 18 17.70 -6.33 -1.64
C HIS A 18 16.70 -5.87 -2.71
N ILE A 19 16.70 -6.50 -3.88
CA ILE A 19 15.85 -6.14 -5.02
C ILE A 19 15.19 -7.41 -5.53
N GLN A 20 13.93 -7.62 -5.14
CA GLN A 20 13.14 -8.78 -5.52
C GLN A 20 11.75 -8.34 -6.01
N PRO A 21 11.17 -9.04 -7.00
CA PRO A 21 9.79 -8.79 -7.39
C PRO A 21 8.84 -9.20 -6.27
N ILE A 22 7.74 -8.47 -6.14
CA ILE A 22 6.66 -8.84 -5.23
C ILE A 22 5.66 -9.76 -5.94
N CYS A 23 5.11 -10.73 -5.21
CA CYS A 23 4.03 -11.54 -5.73
C CYS A 23 2.76 -10.69 -5.86
N ILE A 24 2.13 -10.71 -7.03
CA ILE A 24 0.79 -10.13 -7.20
C ILE A 24 -0.22 -11.20 -6.79
N SER A 25 -1.19 -10.83 -5.95
CA SER A 25 -2.24 -11.77 -5.55
C SER A 25 -3.13 -12.11 -6.76
N LYS A 26 -3.07 -13.36 -7.25
CA LYS A 26 -3.82 -13.81 -8.45
C LYS A 26 -5.34 -13.79 -8.29
N SER A 27 -5.82 -13.79 -7.06
CA SER A 27 -7.19 -13.48 -6.70
C SER A 27 -7.15 -12.48 -5.57
N MET A 28 -8.13 -11.58 -5.49
CA MET A 28 -8.48 -10.97 -4.22
C MET A 28 -9.02 -12.10 -3.32
N LYS A 29 -8.12 -12.96 -2.81
CA LYS A 29 -8.42 -13.90 -1.75
C LYS A 29 -9.03 -13.02 -0.66
N GLN A 30 -10.31 -13.25 -0.35
CA GLN A 30 -11.08 -12.43 0.56
C GLN A 30 -10.19 -12.02 1.73
N ILE A 31 -9.77 -10.77 1.71
CA ILE A 31 -8.96 -10.20 2.77
C ILE A 31 -9.76 -10.44 4.03
N THR A 32 -9.22 -11.26 4.93
CA THR A 32 -9.97 -11.64 6.12
C THR A 32 -9.98 -10.41 7.03
N PRO A 33 -11.16 -9.84 7.37
CA PRO A 33 -11.21 -8.69 8.26
C PRO A 33 -10.46 -8.99 9.56
N LYS A 34 -9.79 -7.99 10.11
CA LYS A 34 -8.91 -8.09 11.29
C LYS A 34 -7.59 -8.85 11.08
N SER A 35 -7.35 -9.46 9.92
CA SER A 35 -6.00 -9.90 9.57
C SER A 35 -5.08 -8.70 9.40
N LEU A 36 -3.78 -8.90 9.62
CA LEU A 36 -2.79 -7.81 9.56
C LEU A 36 -2.20 -7.68 8.15
N GLY A 37 -2.28 -6.46 7.61
CA GLY A 37 -1.47 -6.00 6.49
C GLY A 37 -0.29 -5.16 6.98
N PHE A 38 0.70 -5.00 6.11
CA PHE A 38 1.85 -4.13 6.33
C PHE A 38 1.82 -3.00 5.32
N VAL A 39 1.80 -1.78 5.80
CA VAL A 39 1.92 -0.57 5.00
C VAL A 39 3.38 -0.14 5.04
N THR A 40 3.99 0.10 3.88
CA THR A 40 5.38 0.59 3.81
C THR A 40 5.50 1.83 2.94
N GLY A 41 6.34 2.78 3.35
CA GLY A 41 6.61 4.01 2.60
C GLY A 41 7.62 4.93 3.27
N TRP A 42 7.95 6.03 2.58
CA TRP A 42 8.83 7.10 3.06
C TRP A 42 8.10 8.39 3.42
N GLY A 43 6.76 8.37 3.40
CA GLY A 43 5.92 9.54 3.69
C GLY A 43 6.12 10.13 5.08
N THR A 44 5.33 11.16 5.38
CA THR A 44 5.40 11.85 6.68
C THR A 44 5.04 10.91 7.83
N THR A 45 5.63 11.12 9.01
CA THR A 45 5.32 10.28 10.19
C THR A 45 4.21 10.88 11.07
N THR A 46 3.82 12.11 10.77
CA THR A 46 2.76 12.87 11.41
C THR A 46 2.14 13.79 10.36
N GLU A 47 0.86 14.11 10.51
CA GLU A 47 0.18 15.07 9.64
C GLU A 47 0.93 16.41 9.59
N GLY A 48 1.22 16.90 8.37
CA GLY A 48 2.01 18.12 8.15
C GLY A 48 3.48 18.04 8.59
N GLY A 49 3.97 16.85 8.95
CA GLY A 49 5.34 16.60 9.40
C GLY A 49 6.36 16.51 8.27
N GLN A 50 7.58 16.13 8.63
CA GLN A 50 8.65 15.86 7.66
C GLN A 50 8.57 14.42 7.15
N VAL A 51 8.99 14.23 5.90
CA VAL A 51 9.14 12.93 5.26
C VAL A 51 10.23 12.10 5.95
N SER A 52 10.12 10.78 5.88
CA SER A 52 11.07 9.89 6.51
C SER A 52 12.26 9.61 5.60
N ASN A 53 13.49 9.88 6.08
CA ASN A 53 14.71 9.48 5.36
C ASN A 53 14.98 7.96 5.38
N LYS A 54 14.14 7.17 6.06
CA LYS A 54 14.24 5.72 6.17
C LYS A 54 12.89 5.11 5.83
N LEU A 55 12.89 4.00 5.10
CA LEU A 55 11.68 3.24 4.83
C LEU A 55 11.01 2.88 6.16
N ARG A 56 9.75 3.25 6.30
CA ARG A 56 8.92 2.87 7.45
C ARG A 56 7.98 1.76 7.06
N GLN A 57 7.66 0.94 8.05
CA GLN A 57 6.66 -0.11 7.95
C GLN A 57 5.78 -0.07 9.18
N VAL A 58 4.50 -0.29 9.00
CA VAL A 58 3.56 -0.46 10.11
C VAL A 58 2.56 -1.56 9.82
N ALA A 59 2.19 -2.31 10.86
CA ALA A 59 1.15 -3.31 10.78
C ALA A 59 -0.22 -2.68 11.08
N VAL A 60 -1.17 -2.87 10.18
CA VAL A 60 -2.55 -2.37 10.30
C VAL A 60 -3.54 -3.51 10.07
N PRO A 61 -4.67 -3.53 10.80
CA PRO A 61 -5.71 -4.50 10.54
C PRO A 61 -6.47 -4.11 9.27
N PHE A 62 -6.80 -5.09 8.44
CA PHE A 62 -7.79 -4.91 7.38
C PHE A 62 -9.18 -4.73 7.98
N LEU A 63 -9.96 -3.82 7.40
CA LEU A 63 -11.35 -3.54 7.75
C LEU A 63 -12.27 -4.20 6.73
N SER A 64 -13.48 -4.55 7.15
CA SER A 64 -14.52 -4.96 6.21
C SER A 64 -15.05 -3.75 5.43
N ASN A 65 -15.51 -3.96 4.19
CA ASN A 65 -16.12 -2.88 3.39
C ASN A 65 -17.26 -2.19 4.15
N LYS A 66 -18.06 -2.95 4.92
CA LYS A 66 -19.12 -2.40 5.77
C LYS A 66 -18.60 -1.47 6.87
N GLU A 67 -17.42 -1.72 7.42
CA GLU A 67 -16.77 -0.82 8.38
C GLU A 67 -16.25 0.43 7.67
N CYS A 68 -15.64 0.27 6.49
CA CYS A 68 -15.20 1.39 5.67
C CYS A 68 -16.35 2.31 5.25
N GLU A 69 -17.43 1.75 4.71
CA GLU A 69 -18.59 2.49 4.20
C GLU A 69 -19.24 3.37 5.26
N LYS A 70 -19.17 2.98 6.54
CA LYS A 70 -19.68 3.81 7.64
C LYS A 70 -18.88 5.08 7.83
N GLU A 71 -17.57 5.01 7.60
CA GLU A 71 -16.65 6.15 7.75
C GLU A 71 -16.61 7.01 6.49
N TYR A 72 -16.63 6.36 5.32
CA TYR A 72 -16.44 6.99 4.01
C TYR A 72 -17.72 7.18 3.19
N GLN A 73 -18.90 6.91 3.77
CA GLN A 73 -20.24 7.27 3.26
C GLN A 73 -20.50 7.02 1.76
N GLY A 74 -19.98 5.93 1.20
CA GLY A 74 -20.16 5.54 -0.20
C GLY A 74 -19.02 5.91 -1.15
N GLU A 75 -17.89 6.42 -0.63
CA GLU A 75 -16.67 6.69 -1.41
C GLU A 75 -15.77 5.47 -1.64
N ILE A 76 -16.18 4.28 -1.15
CA ILE A 76 -15.42 3.03 -1.24
C ILE A 76 -16.13 2.10 -2.23
N ASP A 77 -15.46 1.75 -3.32
CA ASP A 77 -15.96 0.78 -4.30
C ASP A 77 -15.48 -0.65 -4.02
N GLU A 78 -15.98 -1.62 -4.79
CA GLU A 78 -15.66 -3.04 -4.63
C GLU A 78 -14.20 -3.42 -4.95
N THR A 79 -13.45 -2.52 -5.59
CA THR A 79 -12.04 -2.68 -5.92
C THR A 79 -11.10 -2.11 -4.86
N MET A 80 -11.65 -1.39 -3.87
CA MET A 80 -10.90 -0.79 -2.77
C MET A 80 -10.92 -1.66 -1.52
N THR A 81 -9.85 -1.57 -0.73
CA THR A 81 -9.79 -2.14 0.62
C THR A 81 -9.33 -1.09 1.61
N CYS A 82 -9.78 -1.19 2.87
CA CYS A 82 -9.25 -0.33 3.93
C CYS A 82 -8.46 -1.13 4.92
N ALA A 83 -7.37 -0.55 5.38
CA ALA A 83 -6.59 -1.07 6.48
C ALA A 83 -6.11 0.08 7.34
N GLY A 84 -6.33 0.00 8.65
CA GLY A 84 -6.01 1.09 9.54
C GLY A 84 -6.63 0.94 10.91
N ARG A 85 -6.12 1.72 11.85
CA ARG A 85 -6.77 1.94 13.14
C ARG A 85 -6.44 3.34 13.62
N LYS A 86 -7.24 3.88 14.53
CA LYS A 86 -7.02 5.22 15.09
C LYS A 86 -5.56 5.40 15.56
N GLY A 87 -4.90 6.43 15.03
CA GLY A 87 -3.51 6.78 15.34
C GLY A 87 -2.44 5.98 14.58
N ILE A 88 -2.82 5.05 13.70
CA ILE A 88 -1.91 4.31 12.82
C ILE A 88 -2.49 4.23 11.41
N ASP A 89 -1.87 4.94 10.48
CA ASP A 89 -2.28 5.02 9.09
C ASP A 89 -1.04 5.28 8.20
N SER A 90 -1.23 5.15 6.90
CA SER A 90 -0.44 5.85 5.89
C SER A 90 -0.59 7.38 6.06
N CYS A 91 0.46 8.14 5.75
CA CYS A 91 0.39 9.60 5.78
C CYS A 91 1.01 10.18 4.53
N GLN A 92 0.34 11.19 3.98
CA GLN A 92 0.70 11.83 2.72
C GLN A 92 1.98 12.67 2.84
N GLU A 93 2.60 12.88 1.68
CA GLU A 93 3.54 13.98 1.46
C GLU A 93 2.78 15.16 0.85
N SER A 94 3.16 16.39 1.17
CA SER A 94 2.60 17.59 0.53
C SER A 94 3.14 17.82 -0.89
N THR A 95 3.89 16.89 -1.47
CA THR A 95 4.59 17.03 -2.76
C THR A 95 4.16 15.96 -3.77
N PRO A 96 3.81 16.34 -5.01
CA PRO A 96 3.16 15.45 -5.97
C PRO A 96 4.03 14.33 -6.59
N ASP A 97 5.34 14.27 -6.32
CA ASP A 97 6.25 13.46 -7.16
C ASP A 97 6.56 12.04 -6.65
N HIS A 98 6.26 11.68 -5.39
CA HIS A 98 6.61 10.35 -4.83
C HIS A 98 5.57 9.73 -3.88
N GLN A 99 4.30 9.68 -4.29
CA GLN A 99 3.21 9.13 -3.46
C GLN A 99 2.94 7.64 -3.69
N LEU A 100 3.91 6.76 -3.43
CA LEU A 100 3.65 5.31 -3.47
C LEU A 100 3.66 4.72 -2.06
N THR A 101 2.46 4.56 -1.50
CA THR A 101 2.26 3.69 -0.33
C THR A 101 1.79 2.33 -0.81
N VAL A 102 2.48 1.27 -0.41
CA VAL A 102 2.11 -0.11 -0.76
C VAL A 102 1.57 -0.84 0.46
N ILE A 103 0.45 -1.55 0.26
CA ILE A 103 -0.11 -2.45 1.25
C ILE A 103 0.26 -3.89 0.88
N LEU A 104 0.97 -4.53 1.80
CA LEU A 104 1.42 -5.91 1.65
C LEU A 104 0.66 -6.82 2.60
N SER A 105 0.24 -7.98 2.13
CA SER A 105 -0.23 -9.07 2.98
C SER A 105 0.88 -10.11 3.12
N ARG A 106 1.16 -10.53 4.36
CA ARG A 106 2.17 -11.56 4.61
C ARG A 106 1.50 -12.93 4.66
N SER A 107 1.87 -13.82 3.73
CA SER A 107 1.51 -15.23 3.80
C SER A 107 2.29 -15.90 4.94
N THR A 108 1.58 -16.41 5.95
CA THR A 108 2.19 -17.20 7.03
C THR A 108 2.65 -18.57 6.56
N LEU A 109 2.05 -19.09 5.49
CA LEU A 109 2.35 -20.40 4.92
C LEU A 109 3.61 -20.39 4.05
N GLU A 110 3.79 -19.35 3.24
CA GLU A 110 4.88 -19.26 2.26
C GLU A 110 6.00 -18.30 2.71
N LYS A 111 5.82 -17.60 3.84
CA LYS A 111 6.71 -16.51 4.32
C LYS A 111 6.95 -15.40 3.28
N THR A 112 6.06 -15.27 2.29
CA THR A 112 6.11 -14.28 1.22
C THR A 112 5.20 -13.10 1.52
N TYR A 113 5.49 -11.96 0.87
CA TYR A 113 4.60 -10.81 0.81
C TYR A 113 3.89 -10.80 -0.54
N ALA A 114 2.59 -10.54 -0.52
CA ALA A 114 1.81 -10.26 -1.70
C ALA A 114 1.43 -8.78 -1.72
N LEU A 115 1.55 -8.15 -2.88
CA LEU A 115 1.00 -6.81 -3.12
C LEU A 115 -0.52 -6.92 -3.16
N ILE A 116 -1.18 -6.15 -2.30
CA ILE A 116 -2.64 -6.07 -2.22
C ILE A 116 -3.13 -4.78 -2.87
N ASP A 117 -2.52 -3.65 -2.51
CA ASP A 117 -2.98 -2.35 -2.98
C ASP A 117 -1.81 -1.34 -3.06
N VAL A 118 -1.97 -0.33 -3.92
CA VAL A 118 -1.05 0.79 -4.10
C VAL A 118 -1.87 2.08 -4.03
N PHE A 119 -1.63 2.87 -2.99
CA PHE A 119 -2.28 4.16 -2.82
C PHE A 119 -1.47 5.26 -3.51
N THR A 120 -2.11 5.94 -4.46
CA THR A 120 -1.62 7.16 -5.13
C THR A 120 -2.72 8.23 -5.08
N ARG A 121 -2.82 9.00 -4.00
CA ARG A 121 -3.68 10.19 -3.98
C ARG A 121 -3.13 11.22 -3.02
#